data_AF-A0A0C9Z8B9-F1
#
_entry.id   AF-A0A0C9Z8B9-F1
#
_cell.length_a   1.000
_cell.length_b   1.000
_cell.length_c   1.000
_cell.angle_alpha   90.00
_cell.angle_beta   90.00
_cell.angle_gamma   90.00
#
_symmetry.space_group_name_H-M   'P 1'
#
loop_
_entity.id
_entity.type
_entity.pdbx_description
1 polymer ?
#
loop_
_entity_poly.entity_id
_entity_poly.type
_entity_poly.pdbx_seq_one_letter_code
_entity_poly.pdbx_strand_id
1 'polypeptide(L)' 'LPFIDDIAVNSVETRYELDDGTYETIAENQGIRRFIWEHLTIINRILQRLRNVGVTVSATKFVLAAPSAVIVG' A
#
# COMPACT_ATOMS: atom_id res chain seq x y z
N LEU A 1 13.66 9.09 4.73
CA LEU A 1 12.61 8.08 4.99
C LEU A 1 11.36 8.83 5.44
N PRO A 2 10.17 8.53 4.91
CA PRO A 2 8.94 9.09 5.44
C PRO A 2 8.73 8.66 6.90
N PHE A 3 8.17 9.54 7.71
CA PHE A 3 7.75 9.26 9.08
C PHE A 3 6.24 8.97 9.10
N ILE A 4 5.82 7.91 9.79
CA ILE A 4 4.42 7.51 9.93
C ILE A 4 4.08 7.50 11.42
N ASP A 5 3.16 8.37 11.84
CA ASP A 5 2.83 8.64 13.25
C ASP A 5 1.43 8.10 13.65
N ASP A 6 0.48 8.05 12.71
CA ASP A 6 -0.92 7.70 13.01
C ASP A 6 -1.26 6.23 12.73
N ILE A 7 -1.12 5.81 11.47
CA ILE A 7 -1.59 4.51 10.99
C ILE A 7 -0.56 3.94 10.03
N ALA A 8 0.14 2.89 10.47
CA ALA A 8 0.92 2.03 9.61
C ALA A 8 0.07 0.85 9.11
N VAL A 9 0.16 0.54 7.81
CA VAL A 9 -0.56 -0.59 7.21
C VAL A 9 0.44 -1.59 6.66
N ASN A 10 0.47 -2.77 7.29
CA ASN A 10 1.09 -3.95 6.70
C ASN A 10 0.06 -4.61 5.78
N SER A 11 0.43 -4.90 4.52
CA SER A 11 -0.52 -5.44 3.55
C SER A 11 -0.12 -6.80 2.98
N VAL A 12 0.96 -6.83 2.20
CA VAL A 12 1.41 -7.96 1.39
C VAL A 12 2.76 -8.36 1.92
N GLU A 13 2.95 -9.65 2.15
CA GLU A 13 4.18 -10.19 2.74
C GLU A 13 5.28 -10.37 1.69
N THR A 14 4.90 -10.48 0.42
CA THR A 14 5.81 -10.70 -0.70
C THR A 14 5.62 -9.65 -1.79
N ARG A 15 6.69 -9.39 -2.54
CA ARG A 15 6.66 -8.57 -3.76
C ARG A 15 6.40 -9.41 -5.01
N TYR A 16 6.27 -10.73 -4.87
CA TYR A 16 6.17 -11.67 -5.99
C TYR A 16 7.33 -11.51 -6.99
N GLU A 17 8.55 -11.44 -6.46
CA GLU A 17 9.77 -11.34 -7.27
C GLU A 17 10.03 -12.69 -7.94
N LEU A 18 10.38 -12.64 -9.23
CA LEU A 18 10.66 -13.80 -10.07
C LEU A 18 12.17 -14.04 -10.17
N ASP A 19 12.56 -15.24 -10.61
CA ASP A 19 13.98 -15.64 -10.72
C ASP A 19 14.81 -14.74 -11.64
N ASP A 20 14.16 -14.02 -12.57
CA ASP A 20 14.79 -13.07 -13.49
C ASP A 20 14.93 -11.64 -12.92
N GLY A 21 14.53 -11.43 -11.66
CA GLY A 21 14.54 -10.14 -10.98
C GLY A 21 13.38 -9.22 -11.35
N THR A 22 12.40 -9.70 -12.12
CA THR A 22 11.13 -9.01 -12.36
C THR A 22 10.09 -9.36 -11.29
N TYR A 23 8.85 -8.88 -11.45
CA TYR A 23 7.77 -9.11 -10.50
C TYR A 23 6.53 -9.60 -11.22
N GLU A 24 5.71 -10.42 -10.56
CA GLU A 24 4.37 -10.74 -11.06
C GLU A 24 3.54 -9.47 -11.29
N THR A 25 2.69 -9.52 -12.31
CA THR A 25 1.78 -8.44 -12.72
C THR A 25 0.35 -8.96 -12.75
N ILE A 26 -0.64 -8.06 -12.73
CA ILE A 26 -2.04 -8.48 -12.86
C ILE A 26 -2.35 -8.87 -14.32
N ALA A 27 -3.21 -9.86 -14.52
CA ALA A 27 -3.53 -10.40 -15.84
C ALA A 27 -4.10 -9.32 -16.77
N GLU A 28 -4.93 -8.43 -16.24
CA GLU A 28 -5.61 -7.36 -16.95
C GLU A 28 -4.68 -6.22 -17.36
N ASN A 29 -3.55 -6.05 -16.68
CA ASN A 29 -2.58 -5.00 -16.96
C ASN A 29 -1.15 -5.40 -16.53
N GLN A 30 -0.37 -5.82 -17.51
CA GLN A 30 1.02 -6.22 -17.35
C GLN A 30 1.96 -5.07 -16.91
N GLY A 31 1.50 -3.82 -16.94
CA GLY A 31 2.25 -2.66 -16.41
C GLY A 31 2.10 -2.48 -14.89
N ILE A 32 1.18 -3.20 -14.24
CA ILE A 32 0.90 -3.09 -12.82
C ILE A 32 1.42 -4.33 -12.09
N ARG A 33 2.37 -4.14 -11.19
CA ARG A 33 2.88 -5.21 -10.32
C ARG A 33 1.79 -5.67 -9.36
N ARG A 34 1.66 -6.98 -9.20
CA ARG A 34 0.60 -7.62 -8.42
C ARG A 34 0.55 -7.13 -6.97
N PHE A 35 1.71 -7.06 -6.31
CA PHE A 35 1.76 -6.63 -4.90
C PHE A 35 1.28 -5.18 -4.69
N ILE A 36 1.47 -4.29 -5.67
CA ILE A 36 0.96 -2.91 -5.63
C ILE A 36 -0.56 -2.90 -5.74
N TRP A 37 -1.11 -3.68 -6.66
CA TRP A 37 -2.55 -3.80 -6.85
C TRP A 37 -3.26 -4.34 -5.60
N GLU A 38 -2.71 -5.41 -5.01
CA GLU A 38 -3.23 -6.00 -3.77
C GLU A 38 -3.14 -5.01 -2.61
N HIS A 39 -2.01 -4.30 -2.45
CA HIS A 39 -1.87 -3.24 -1.45
C HIS A 39 -2.94 -2.15 -1.61
N LEU A 40 -3.14 -1.63 -2.82
CA LEU A 40 -4.14 -0.59 -3.09
C LEU A 40 -5.58 -1.06 -2.84
N THR A 41 -5.86 -2.33 -3.08
CA THR A 41 -7.17 -2.94 -2.79
C THR A 41 -7.43 -2.94 -1.27
N ILE A 42 -6.42 -3.28 -0.48
CA ILE A 42 -6.48 -3.24 1.00
C ILE A 42 -6.65 -1.80 1.49
N ILE A 43 -5.86 -0.86 0.98
CA ILE A 43 -5.96 0.56 1.32
C ILE A 43 -7.35 1.11 1.00
N ASN A 44 -7.89 0.81 -0.18
CA ASN A 44 -9.25 1.23 -0.53
C ASN A 44 -10.26 0.73 0.49
N ARG A 45 -10.18 -0.54 0.90
CA ARG A 45 -11.07 -1.10 1.94
C ARG A 45 -10.93 -0.38 3.28
N ILE A 46 -9.71 -0.03 3.69
CA ILE A 46 -9.45 0.73 4.93
C ILE A 46 -10.06 2.13 4.81
N LEU A 47 -9.79 2.85 3.72
CA LEU A 47 -10.32 4.20 3.51
C LEU A 47 -11.85 4.22 3.47
N GLN A 48 -12.51 3.22 2.87
CA GLN A 48 -13.96 3.11 2.91
C GLN A 48 -14.49 2.91 4.35
N ARG A 49 -13.79 2.11 5.18
CA ARG A 49 -14.16 1.91 6.59
C ARG A 49 -13.96 3.18 7.42
N LEU A 50 -12.84 3.86 7.26
CA LEU A 50 -12.55 5.14 7.92
C LEU A 50 -13.59 6.19 7.55
N ARG A 51 -13.92 6.29 6.26
CA ARG A 51 -14.98 7.17 5.77
C ARG A 51 -16.34 6.86 6.42
N ASN A 52 -16.68 5.57 6.57
CA ASN A 52 -17.95 5.16 7.16
C ASN A 52 -18.11 5.59 8.62
N VAL A 53 -17.01 5.68 9.38
CA VAL A 53 -17.02 6.14 10.78
C VAL A 53 -16.71 7.64 10.93
N GLY A 54 -16.66 8.38 9.82
CA GLY A 54 -16.45 9.84 9.83
C GLY A 54 -15.00 10.29 10.09
N VAL A 55 -14.00 9.40 9.92
CA VAL A 55 -12.60 9.79 10.06
C VAL A 55 -12.16 10.63 8.87
N THR A 56 -11.53 11.78 9.16
CA THR A 56 -10.90 12.64 8.15
C THR A 56 -9.49 12.14 7.85
N VAL A 57 -9.19 11.86 6.59
CA VAL A 57 -7.86 11.45 6.12
C VAL A 57 -7.28 12.55 5.23
N SER A 58 -6.03 12.92 5.48
CA SER A 58 -5.28 13.87 4.65
C SER A 58 -4.49 13.12 3.57
N ALA A 59 -4.96 13.17 2.33
CA ALA A 59 -4.28 12.51 1.20
C ALA A 59 -2.84 13.03 0.98
N THR A 60 -2.57 14.30 1.29
CA THR A 60 -1.23 14.90 1.14
C THR A 60 -0.19 14.33 2.11
N LYS A 61 -0.63 13.67 3.19
CA LYS A 61 0.24 13.00 4.18
C LYS A 61 0.35 11.49 3.94
N PHE A 62 -0.37 10.97 2.94
CA PHE A 62 -0.49 9.53 2.76
C PHE A 62 0.70 8.96 1.98
N VAL A 63 1.32 7.91 2.53
CA VAL A 63 2.46 7.22 1.92
C VAL A 63 2.03 5.80 1.54
N LEU A 64 1.96 5.54 0.24
CA LEU A 64 1.35 4.32 -0.32
C LEU A 64 2.29 3.14 -0.50
N ALA A 65 3.56 3.38 -0.85
CA ALA A 65 4.48 2.28 -1.20
C ALA A 65 5.93 2.75 -1.05
N ALA A 66 6.29 3.23 0.14
CA ALA A 66 7.68 3.54 0.42
C ALA A 66 8.48 2.24 0.63
N PRO A 67 9.69 2.09 0.04
CA PRO A 67 10.53 0.91 0.25
C PRO A 67 10.96 0.76 1.72
N SER A 68 10.92 1.85 2.48
CA SER A 68 11.18 1.90 3.90
C SER A 68 10.55 3.16 4.49
N ALA A 69 10.16 3.10 5.75
CA ALA A 69 9.58 4.20 6.52
C ALA A 69 10.07 4.11 7.97
N VAL A 70 10.11 5.24 8.65
CA VAL A 70 10.29 5.28 10.11
C VAL A 70 8.90 5.36 10.71
N ILE A 71 8.48 4.30 11.40
CA ILE A 71 7.24 4.33 12.17
C ILE A 71 7.57 4.99 13.51
N VAL A 72 6.93 6.11 13.78
CA VAL A 72 6.98 6.86 15.03
C VAL A 72 5.66 6.67 15.76
N GLY A 73 5.72 6.60 17.07
CA GLY A 73 4.60 6.31 17.96
C GLY A 73 5.07 6.25 19.39
#